data_AF-A0A4S8M8J4-F1
#
_entry.id   AF-A0A4S8M8J4-F1
#
_cell.length_a   1.000
_cell.length_b   1.000
_cell.length_c   1.000
_cell.angle_alpha   90.00
_cell.angle_beta   90.00
_cell.angle_gamma   90.00
#
_symmetry.space_group_name_H-M   'P 1'
#
loop_
_entity.id
_entity.type
_entity.pdbx_description
1 polymer ?
#
loop_
_entity_poly.entity_id
_entity_poly.type
_entity_poly.pdbx_seq_one_letter_code
_entity_poly.pdbx_strand_id
1 'polypeptide(L)'
;MTCNPKWPEIKSQLRSGQNFSDVPIVVARVFRRRLALFEKALHTMFRNAGKVIYLIRSIEFQKCRGLPHAHILIKLERDCVEPAHIDSIISASMPSSPEDADLIQKFMIHKHPRESDPPSDYCQRLC
;
A
#
# COMPACT_ATOMS: atom_id res chain seq x y z
N MET A 1 3.38 -0.95 1.47
CA MET A 1 2.50 -1.80 0.65
C MET A 1 1.66 -2.69 1.54
N THR A 2 0.34 -2.57 1.48
CA THR A 2 -0.61 -3.40 2.25
C THR A 2 -1.09 -4.57 1.41
N CYS A 3 -1.12 -5.77 1.98
CA CYS A 3 -1.68 -6.93 1.27
C CYS A 3 -3.20 -6.83 1.12
N ASN A 4 -3.71 -7.11 -0.08
CA ASN A 4 -5.15 -7.21 -0.33
C ASN A 4 -5.56 -8.68 -0.51
N PRO A 5 -6.40 -9.25 0.38
CA PRO A 5 -6.83 -10.64 0.27
C PRO A 5 -7.74 -10.91 -0.93
N LYS A 6 -8.26 -9.86 -1.59
CA LYS A 6 -9.13 -9.99 -2.77
C LYS A 6 -8.38 -10.12 -4.09
N TRP A 7 -7.04 -10.13 -4.08
CA TRP A 7 -6.25 -10.31 -5.28
C TRP A 7 -6.59 -11.62 -6.00
N PRO A 8 -6.73 -11.61 -7.34
CA PRO A 8 -7.11 -12.79 -8.12
C PRO A 8 -6.11 -13.94 -7.97
N GLU A 9 -4.83 -13.65 -7.72
CA GLU A 9 -3.80 -14.67 -7.46
C GLU A 9 -3.99 -15.40 -6.13
N ILE A 10 -4.63 -14.75 -5.16
CA ILE A 10 -5.00 -15.41 -3.90
C ILE A 10 -6.29 -16.20 -4.12
N LYS A 11 -7.32 -15.55 -4.70
CA LYS A 11 -8.62 -16.18 -4.94
C LYS A 11 -8.55 -17.43 -5.82
N SER A 12 -7.72 -17.42 -6.86
CA SER A 12 -7.57 -18.58 -7.77
C SER A 12 -6.98 -19.82 -7.09
N GLN A 13 -6.33 -19.66 -5.94
CA GLN A 13 -5.71 -20.75 -5.18
C GLN A 13 -6.58 -21.21 -4.00
N LEU A 14 -7.67 -20.49 -3.69
CA LEU A 14 -8.59 -20.86 -2.62
C LEU A 14 -9.63 -21.86 -3.16
N ARG A 15 -9.89 -22.93 -2.42
CA ARG A 15 -11.00 -23.84 -2.70
C ARG A 15 -12.32 -23.24 -2.21
N SER A 16 -13.45 -23.72 -2.72
CA SER A 16 -14.77 -23.32 -2.23
C SER A 16 -14.87 -23.48 -0.71
N GLY A 17 -15.17 -22.39 -0.01
CA GLY A 17 -15.31 -22.34 1.45
C GLY A 17 -14.02 -22.04 2.23
N GLN A 18 -12.84 -21.96 1.57
CA GLN A 18 -11.59 -21.59 2.24
C GLN A 18 -11.39 -20.07 2.26
N ASN A 19 -10.88 -19.57 3.38
CA ASN A 19 -10.47 -18.19 3.56
C ASN A 19 -8.96 -18.02 3.36
N PHE A 20 -8.54 -16.78 3.10
CA PHE A 20 -7.11 -16.43 2.97
C PHE A 20 -6.30 -16.76 4.23
N SER A 21 -6.95 -16.75 5.40
CA SER A 21 -6.35 -17.12 6.69
C SER A 21 -6.00 -18.62 6.77
N ASP A 22 -6.71 -19.47 6.03
CA ASP A 22 -6.51 -20.93 6.07
C ASP A 22 -5.30 -21.34 5.22
N VAL A 23 -4.88 -20.49 4.28
CA VAL A 23 -3.76 -20.75 3.38
C VAL A 23 -2.76 -19.56 3.40
N PRO A 24 -2.15 -19.26 4.57
CA PRO A 24 -1.30 -18.08 4.73
C PRO A 24 -0.05 -18.12 3.84
N ILE A 25 0.40 -19.32 3.46
CA ILE A 25 1.55 -19.50 2.57
C ILE A 25 1.30 -18.93 1.16
N VAL A 26 0.07 -19.02 0.65
CA VAL A 26 -0.30 -18.45 -0.66
C VAL A 26 -0.26 -16.93 -0.57
N VAL A 27 -0.84 -16.36 0.49
CA VAL A 27 -0.85 -14.91 0.75
C VAL A 27 0.58 -14.37 0.80
N ALA A 28 1.47 -15.01 1.58
CA ALA A 28 2.87 -14.60 1.69
C ALA A 28 3.61 -14.68 0.35
N ARG A 29 3.38 -15.73 -0.45
CA ARG A 29 4.00 -15.89 -1.78
C ARG A 29 3.56 -14.81 -2.77
N VAL A 30 2.25 -14.55 -2.84
CA VAL A 30 1.69 -13.51 -3.71
C VAL A 30 2.21 -12.14 -3.28
N PHE A 31 2.17 -11.85 -1.98
CA PHE A 31 2.69 -10.61 -1.42
C PHE A 31 4.17 -10.40 -1.76
N ARG A 32 5.01 -11.43 -1.58
CA ARG A 32 6.44 -11.36 -1.91
C ARG A 32 6.67 -11.02 -3.39
N ARG A 33 5.91 -11.63 -4.30
CA ARG A 33 6.03 -11.35 -5.75
C ARG A 33 5.58 -9.92 -6.08
N ARG A 34 4.46 -9.49 -5.52
CA ARG A 34 3.96 -8.11 -5.69
C ARG A 34 4.94 -7.09 -5.13
N LEU A 35 5.56 -7.38 -3.99
CA LEU A 35 6.58 -6.52 -3.37
C LEU A 35 7.81 -6.38 -4.26
N ALA A 36 8.32 -7.49 -4.81
CA ALA A 36 9.48 -7.45 -5.71
C ALA A 36 9.20 -6.66 -7.00
N LEU A 37 7.99 -6.76 -7.56
CA LEU A 37 7.58 -5.93 -8.71
C LEU A 37 7.47 -4.46 -8.33
N PHE A 38 6.93 -4.18 -7.14
CA PHE A 38 6.81 -2.82 -6.63
C PHE A 38 8.17 -2.18 -6.39
N GLU A 39 9.12 -2.89 -5.79
CA GLU A 39 10.51 -2.43 -5.62
C GLU A 39 11.17 -2.08 -6.96
N LYS A 40 11.01 -2.95 -7.97
CA LYS A 40 11.50 -2.66 -9.33
C LYS A 40 10.86 -1.41 -9.92
N ALA A 41 9.55 -1.23 -9.73
CA ALA A 41 8.85 -0.04 -10.18
C ALA A 41 9.41 1.23 -9.49
N LEU A 42 9.59 1.19 -8.17
CA LEU A 42 10.13 2.30 -7.37
C LEU A 42 11.51 2.77 -7.86
N HIS A 43 12.38 1.86 -8.29
CA HIS A 43 13.67 2.23 -8.88
C HIS A 43 13.57 3.02 -10.20
N THR A 44 12.47 2.86 -10.94
CA THR A 44 12.26 3.50 -12.25
C THR A 44 11.28 4.67 -12.22
N MET A 45 10.49 4.78 -11.14
CA MET A 45 9.40 5.75 -11.00
C MET A 45 9.94 7.15 -10.73
N PHE A 46 10.97 7.28 -9.87
CA PHE A 46 11.49 8.56 -9.41
C PHE A 46 12.70 9.06 -10.22
N ARG A 47 12.71 8.86 -11.54
CA ARG A 47 13.83 9.28 -12.41
C ARG A 47 14.18 10.77 -12.27
N ASN A 48 13.17 11.61 -12.01
CA ASN A 48 13.32 13.06 -11.88
C ASN A 48 14.03 13.49 -10.59
N ALA A 49 14.08 12.60 -9.59
CA ALA A 49 14.68 12.86 -8.29
C ALA A 49 16.11 12.29 -8.14
N GLY A 50 16.65 11.72 -9.22
CA GLY A 50 17.99 11.14 -9.25
C GLY A 50 18.02 9.64 -8.94
N LYS A 51 19.22 9.10 -8.76
CA LYS A 51 19.40 7.67 -8.50
C LYS A 51 18.97 7.30 -7.07
N VAL A 52 18.41 6.11 -6.89
CA VAL A 52 18.16 5.55 -5.55
C VAL A 52 19.51 5.20 -4.91
N ILE A 53 19.83 5.83 -3.77
CA ILE A 53 21.04 5.53 -2.98
C ILE A 53 20.82 4.22 -2.21
N TYR A 54 19.73 4.15 -1.42
CA TYR A 54 19.36 2.95 -0.69
C TYR A 54 17.84 2.81 -0.58
N LEU A 55 17.41 1.56 -0.46
CA LEU A 55 16.03 1.17 -0.19
C LEU A 55 16.05 0.22 1.01
N ILE A 56 15.32 0.58 2.06
CA ILE A 56 15.15 -0.24 3.26
C ILE A 56 13.70 -0.68 3.30
N ARG A 57 13.46 -1.96 3.59
CA ARG A 57 12.11 -2.49 3.75
C ARG A 57 11.98 -3.26 5.06
N SER A 58 10.88 -3.00 5.77
CA SER A 58 10.41 -3.82 6.89
C SER A 58 9.08 -4.45 6.50
N ILE A 59 8.88 -5.72 6.87
CA ILE A 59 7.60 -6.41 6.68
C ILE A 59 7.07 -6.77 8.05
N GLU A 60 5.87 -6.29 8.34
CA GLU A 60 5.17 -6.51 9.59
C GLU A 60 3.83 -7.17 9.32
N PHE A 61 3.36 -7.97 10.27
CA PHE A 61 2.03 -8.57 10.21
C PHE A 61 1.08 -7.74 11.06
N GLN A 62 0.10 -7.13 10.40
CA GLN A 62 -0.83 -6.22 11.09
C GLN A 62 -1.72 -7.01 12.07
N LYS A 63 -1.72 -6.57 13.35
CA LYS A 63 -2.52 -7.19 14.43
C LYS A 63 -4.01 -7.08 14.07
N CYS A 64 -4.76 -8.16 14.29
CA CYS A 64 -6.15 -8.44 13.86
C CYS A 64 -6.37 -9.10 12.49
N ARG A 65 -5.40 -9.15 11.56
CA ARG A 65 -5.64 -9.79 10.22
C ARG A 65 -4.57 -10.75 9.72
N GLY A 66 -3.39 -10.76 10.33
CA GLY A 66 -2.28 -11.63 9.88
C GLY A 66 -1.84 -11.35 8.45
N LEU A 67 -2.22 -10.19 7.89
CA LEU A 67 -1.86 -9.80 6.55
C LEU A 67 -0.50 -9.08 6.58
N PRO A 68 0.39 -9.39 5.63
CA PRO A 68 1.67 -8.72 5.55
C PRO A 68 1.48 -7.27 5.10
N HIS A 69 2.19 -6.38 5.78
CA HIS A 69 2.30 -4.96 5.48
C HIS A 69 3.79 -4.62 5.37
N ALA A 70 4.18 -3.95 4.29
CA ALA A 70 5.56 -3.55 4.06
C ALA A 70 5.72 -2.04 4.25
N HIS A 71 6.59 -1.64 5.16
CA HIS A 71 7.14 -0.28 5.24
C HIS A 71 8.36 -0.22 4.34
N ILE A 72 8.42 0.77 3.44
CA ILE A 72 9.52 0.93 2.48
C ILE A 72 10.03 2.36 2.61
N LEU A 73 11.31 2.51 2.93
CA LEU A 73 12.02 3.78 2.98
C LEU A 73 12.97 3.84 1.79
N ILE A 74 12.98 4.98 1.09
CA ILE A 74 13.81 5.20 -0.10
C ILE A 74 14.58 6.50 0.10
N LYS A 75 15.89 6.45 -0.08
CA LYS A 75 16.75 7.63 -0.18
C LYS A 75 17.17 7.84 -1.63
N LEU A 76 16.94 9.04 -2.13
CA LEU A 76 17.31 9.49 -3.46
C LEU A 76 18.54 10.38 -3.37
N GLU A 77 19.28 10.48 -4.48
CA GLU A 77 20.52 11.26 -4.59
C GLU A 77 20.30 12.75 -4.43
N ARG A 78 19.20 13.28 -4.96
CA ARG A 78 18.87 14.69 -4.80
C ARG A 78 18.21 14.92 -3.44
N ASP A 79 18.85 15.77 -2.62
CA ASP A 79 18.24 16.23 -1.39
C ASP A 79 17.05 17.16 -1.69
N CYS A 80 15.91 16.82 -1.12
CA CYS A 80 14.70 17.64 -1.17
C CYS A 80 14.61 18.44 0.12
N VAL A 81 15.23 19.62 0.14
CA VAL A 81 15.29 20.50 1.32
C VAL A 81 13.99 21.29 1.48
N GLU A 82 13.41 21.73 0.36
CA GLU A 82 12.17 22.51 0.33
C GLU A 82 10.94 21.61 0.12
N PRO A 83 9.80 21.88 0.80
CA PRO A 83 8.56 21.14 0.59
C PRO A 83 8.10 21.12 -0.88
N ALA A 84 8.27 22.23 -1.60
CA ALA A 84 7.90 22.32 -3.01
C ALA A 84 8.65 21.32 -3.91
N HIS A 85 9.89 20.95 -3.54
CA HIS A 85 10.62 19.91 -4.27
C HIS A 85 10.02 18.54 -4.04
N ILE A 86 9.52 18.26 -2.83
CA ILE A 86 8.84 17.01 -2.49
C ILE A 86 7.54 16.91 -3.29
N ASP A 87 6.73 17.96 -3.32
CA ASP A 87 5.45 17.99 -4.06
C ASP A 87 5.65 17.81 -5.57
N SER A 88 6.77 18.31 -6.12
CA SER A 88 7.11 18.13 -7.54
C SER A 88 7.47 16.69 -7.91
N ILE A 89 7.90 15.89 -6.93
CA ILE A 89 8.31 14.50 -7.12
C ILE A 89 7.17 13.54 -6.75
N ILE A 90 6.42 13.86 -5.70
CA ILE A 90 5.36 13.04 -5.14
C ILE A 90 4.07 13.86 -5.14
N SER A 91 3.22 13.57 -6.11
CA SER A 91 1.85 14.08 -6.17
C SER A 91 0.88 12.93 -6.39
N ALA A 92 -0.28 12.97 -5.75
CA ALA A 92 -1.35 12.02 -5.98
C ALA A 92 -2.59 12.77 -6.47
N SER A 93 -3.14 12.37 -7.62
CA SER A 93 -4.39 12.87 -8.14
C SER A 93 -5.39 11.74 -8.31
N MET A 94 -6.68 12.04 -8.20
CA MET A 94 -7.71 11.07 -8.55
C MET A 94 -7.61 10.73 -10.04
N PRO A 95 -7.63 9.44 -10.42
CA PRO A 95 -7.64 9.03 -11.81
C PRO A 95 -8.97 9.41 -12.45
N SER A 96 -8.93 9.70 -13.76
CA SER A 96 -10.14 10.04 -14.53
C SER A 96 -11.05 8.83 -14.76
N SER A 97 -10.51 7.61 -14.64
CA SER A 97 -11.26 6.36 -14.75
C SER A 97 -12.17 6.18 -13.52
N PRO A 98 -13.49 6.01 -13.70
CA PRO A 98 -14.42 5.81 -12.59
C PRO A 98 -14.11 4.55 -11.77
N GLU A 99 -13.65 3.48 -12.42
CA GLU A 99 -13.32 2.21 -11.75
C GLU A 99 -12.12 2.37 -10.82
N ASP A 100 -11.05 3.02 -11.31
CA ASP A 100 -9.84 3.25 -10.52
C ASP A 100 -10.12 4.25 -9.38
N ALA A 101 -10.98 5.24 -9.64
CA ALA A 101 -11.40 6.20 -8.64
C ALA A 101 -12.17 5.52 -7.49
N ASP A 102 -13.07 4.57 -7.78
CA ASP A 102 -13.78 3.79 -6.76
C ASP A 102 -12.81 2.94 -5.92
N LEU A 103 -11.83 2.29 -6.58
CA LEU A 103 -10.80 1.53 -5.88
C LEU A 103 -9.98 2.41 -4.94
N ILE A 104 -9.57 3.60 -5.37
CA ILE A 104 -8.82 4.54 -4.52
C ILE A 104 -9.68 5.04 -3.36
N GLN A 105 -10.93 5.41 -3.61
CA GLN A 105 -11.86 5.82 -2.55
C GLN A 105 -12.08 4.72 -1.50
N LYS A 106 -12.08 3.47 -1.93
CA LYS A 106 -12.33 2.31 -1.07
C LYS A 106 -11.12 1.89 -0.25
N PHE A 107 -9.92 1.97 -0.81
CA PHE A 107 -8.71 1.39 -0.22
C PHE A 107 -7.69 2.42 0.27
N MET A 108 -7.73 3.65 -0.22
CA MET A 108 -6.70 4.67 0.04
C MET A 108 -7.25 5.92 0.75
N ILE A 109 -8.57 6.12 0.78
CA ILE A 109 -9.20 7.26 1.47
C ILE A 109 -9.87 6.80 2.76
N HIS A 110 -9.49 7.41 3.87
CA HIS A 110 -10.19 7.22 5.14
C HIS A 110 -11.50 8.01 5.13
N LYS A 111 -12.64 7.33 5.35
CA LYS A 111 -13.90 8.00 5.67
C LYS A 111 -13.93 8.27 7.18
N HIS A 112 -13.74 9.52 7.56
CA HIS A 112 -13.95 9.94 8.94
C HIS A 112 -15.45 9.90 9.25
N PRO A 113 -15.87 9.25 10.35
CA PRO A 113 -17.24 9.40 10.85
C PRO A 113 -17.52 10.87 11.18
N ARG A 114 -18.78 11.30 11.07
CA ARG A 114 -19.19 12.61 11.61
C ARG A 114 -18.97 12.61 13.13
N GLU A 115 -18.81 13.77 13.76
CA GLU A 115 -18.56 13.85 15.21
C GLU A 115 -19.60 13.08 16.06
N SER A 116 -20.84 12.99 15.56
CA SER A 116 -21.98 12.28 16.14
C SER A 116 -21.93 10.75 16.04
N ASP A 117 -21.10 10.20 15.16
CA ASP A 117 -21.05 8.77 14.88
C ASP A 117 -19.90 8.10 15.65
N PRO A 118 -20.07 6.83 16.07
CA PRO A 118 -19.03 6.10 16.78
C PRO A 118 -17.74 6.01 15.93
N PRO A 119 -16.55 6.04 16.56
CA PRO A 119 -15.28 5.91 15.86
C PRO A 119 -15.23 4.57 15.11
N SER A 120 -14.76 4.59 13.86
CA SER A 120 -14.61 3.37 13.08
C SER A 120 -13.35 2.60 13.49
N ASP A 121 -13.36 1.28 13.35
CA ASP A 121 -12.21 0.39 13.64
C ASP A 121 -10.90 0.80 12.94
N TYR A 122 -10.99 1.59 11.86
CA TYR A 122 -9.86 1.98 11.04
C TYR A 122 -9.44 3.44 11.22
N CYS A 123 -10.23 4.24 11.94
CA CYS A 123 -9.97 5.66 12.09
C CYS A 123 -10.20 6.06 13.55
N GLN A 124 -9.16 5.87 14.36
CA GLN A 124 -9.10 6.43 15.69
C GLN A 124 -8.83 7.93 15.55
N ARG A 125 -9.69 8.76 16.16
CA ARG A 125 -9.48 10.21 16.26
C ARG A 125 -8.13 10.40 16.97
N LEU A 126 -7.12 10.88 16.26
CA LEU A 126 -5.89 11.35 16.89
C LEU A 126 -6.26 12.61 17.66
N CYS A 127 -6.16 12.54 18.99
CA CYS A 127 -6.30 13.68 19.89
C CYS A 127 -5.26 14.77 19.58
#